data_AF-A0A4D8PC02-F1
#
_entry.id   AF-A0A4D8PC02-F1
#
_cell.length_a   1.000
_cell.length_b   1.000
_cell.length_c   1.000
_cell.angle_alpha   90.00
_cell.angle_beta   90.00
_cell.angle_gamma   90.00
#
_symmetry.space_group_name_H-M   'P 1'
#
loop_
_entity.id
_entity.type
_entity.pdbx_description
1 polymer ?
#
loop_
_entity_poly.entity_id
_entity_poly.type
_entity_poly.pdbx_seq_one_letter_code
_entity_poly.pdbx_strand_id
1 'polypeptide(L)'
;MLKAITANRLRDGEVIFVAAGPGLGWVERLDDAALFEDAAAAETALAAAKAQAEGEQFAVDVYAFDLRVVDEQRVPVKTRERIRALGPTVRIDLGKQAAA
;
A
#
# COMPACT_ATOMS: atom_id res chain seq x y z
N MET A 1 -6.51 -4.78 14.45
CA MET A 1 -5.79 -5.45 13.34
C MET A 1 -4.98 -4.39 12.63
N LEU A 2 -3.73 -4.69 12.28
CA LEU A 2 -2.84 -3.72 11.64
C LEU A 2 -3.30 -3.50 10.20
N LYS A 3 -3.46 -2.24 9.80
CA LYS A 3 -3.87 -1.86 8.45
C LYS A 3 -2.79 -1.07 7.73
N ALA A 4 -2.77 -1.18 6.40
CA ALA A 4 -2.09 -0.25 5.51
C ALA A 4 -3.06 0.17 4.40
N ILE A 5 -2.75 1.28 3.71
CA ILE A 5 -3.56 1.80 2.61
C ILE A 5 -2.76 1.63 1.31
N THR A 6 -3.40 1.12 0.27
CA THR A 6 -2.81 0.91 -1.06
C THR A 6 -3.64 1.58 -2.15
N ALA A 7 -3.02 1.82 -3.30
CA ALA A 7 -3.68 2.27 -4.51
C ALA A 7 -2.93 1.76 -5.76
N ASN A 8 -3.52 1.96 -6.94
CA ASN A 8 -2.86 1.76 -8.23
C ASN A 8 -2.57 3.12 -8.87
N ARG A 9 -1.29 3.45 -9.07
CA ARG A 9 -0.87 4.69 -9.72
C ARG A 9 -1.25 4.65 -11.20
N LEU A 10 -1.89 5.70 -11.69
CA LEU A 10 -2.44 5.74 -13.04
C LEU A 10 -1.37 5.89 -14.13
N ARG A 11 -0.25 6.54 -13.82
CA ARG A 11 0.79 6.86 -14.80
C ARG A 11 1.51 5.62 -15.37
N ASP A 12 1.71 4.62 -14.53
CA ASP A 12 2.54 3.45 -14.82
C ASP A 12 1.95 2.13 -14.30
N GLY A 13 0.81 2.18 -13.62
CA GLY A 13 0.15 1.00 -13.07
C GLY A 13 0.78 0.48 -11.77
N GLU A 14 1.75 1.20 -11.21
CA GLU A 14 2.49 0.74 -10.02
C GLU A 14 1.58 0.65 -8.79
N VAL A 15 1.78 -0.39 -7.99
CA VAL A 15 1.11 -0.48 -6.68
C VAL A 15 1.85 0.44 -5.72
N ILE A 16 1.14 1.37 -5.11
CA ILE A 16 1.69 2.28 -4.12
C ILE A 16 0.98 2.14 -2.78
N PHE A 17 1.63 2.60 -1.73
CA PHE A 17 1.15 2.57 -0.35
C PHE A 17 1.29 3.95 0.27
N VAL A 18 0.39 4.31 1.19
CA VAL A 18 0.55 5.55 1.96
C VAL A 18 1.84 5.45 2.78
N ALA A 19 2.70 6.46 2.67
CA ALA A 19 4.02 6.50 3.29
C ALA A 19 3.95 6.69 4.81
N ALA A 20 4.92 6.12 5.54
CA ALA A 20 5.15 6.51 6.93
C ALA A 20 5.71 7.93 7.02
N GLY A 21 5.36 8.67 8.08
CA GLY A 21 5.88 10.01 8.36
C GLY A 21 4.82 11.11 8.33
N PRO A 22 5.24 12.39 8.42
CA PRO A 22 4.32 13.51 8.46
C PRO A 22 3.70 13.78 7.07
N GLY A 23 2.38 14.02 7.07
CA GLY A 23 1.63 14.32 5.85
C GLY A 23 1.18 13.07 5.08
N LEU A 24 0.64 13.31 3.89
CA LEU A 24 0.09 12.26 3.02
C LEU A 24 1.01 12.07 1.81
N GLY A 25 1.95 11.13 1.95
CA GLY A 25 2.88 10.72 0.90
C GLY A 25 2.59 9.30 0.39
N TRP A 26 3.24 8.91 -0.69
CA TRP A 26 3.11 7.58 -1.29
C TRP A 26 4.48 6.95 -1.55
N VAL A 27 4.62 5.67 -1.23
CA VAL A 27 5.81 4.85 -1.42
C VAL A 27 5.49 3.59 -2.21
N GLU A 28 6.50 3.00 -2.84
CA GLU A 28 6.31 1.82 -3.69
C GLU A 28 6.48 0.51 -2.91
N ARG A 29 7.21 0.52 -1.78
CA ARG A 29 7.46 -0.67 -0.98
C ARG A 29 6.54 -0.71 0.24
N LEU A 30 6.01 -1.90 0.54
CA LEU A 30 5.18 -2.12 1.72
C LEU A 30 5.96 -1.87 3.02
N ASP A 31 7.26 -2.09 3.02
CA ASP A 31 8.15 -1.87 4.17
C ASP A 31 8.27 -0.40 4.57
N ASP A 32 8.00 0.52 3.64
CA ASP A 32 8.02 1.97 3.87
C ASP A 32 6.63 2.55 4.16
N ALA A 33 5.59 1.70 4.11
CA ALA A 33 4.21 2.13 4.27
C ALA A 33 3.89 2.57 5.72
N ALA A 34 2.89 3.42 5.88
CA ALA A 34 2.28 3.68 7.17
C ALA A 34 1.49 2.45 7.65
N LEU A 35 1.56 2.21 8.95
CA LEU A 35 0.85 1.14 9.64
C LEU A 35 -0.14 1.76 10.63
N PHE A 36 -1.40 1.33 10.56
CA PHE A 36 -2.48 1.84 11.40
C PHE A 36 -2.97 0.74 12.34
N GLU A 37 -2.72 0.91 13.64
CA GLU A 37 -3.25 0.03 14.68
C GLU A 37 -4.68 0.39 15.07
N ASP A 38 -4.98 1.69 15.07
CA ASP A 38 -6.29 2.25 15.37
C ASP A 38 -7.17 2.35 14.12
N ALA A 39 -8.42 1.92 14.26
CA ALA A 39 -9.37 1.91 13.15
C ALA A 39 -9.79 3.32 12.73
N ALA A 40 -9.97 4.25 13.67
CA ALA A 40 -10.40 5.61 13.35
C ALA A 40 -9.29 6.39 12.63
N ALA A 41 -8.03 6.21 13.04
CA ALA A 41 -6.86 6.73 12.34
C ALA A 41 -6.75 6.19 10.92
N ALA A 42 -6.96 4.88 10.72
CA ALA A 42 -6.95 4.26 9.40
C ALA A 42 -8.04 4.84 8.48
N GLU A 43 -9.27 5.01 8.97
CA GLU A 43 -10.38 5.57 8.19
C GLU A 43 -10.15 7.05 7.84
N THR A 44 -9.60 7.83 8.76
CA THR A 44 -9.27 9.24 8.52
C THR A 44 -8.17 9.37 7.46
N ALA A 45 -7.11 8.57 7.56
CA ALA A 45 -6.04 8.54 6.57
C ALA A 45 -6.57 8.05 5.21
N LEU A 46 -7.47 7.05 5.19
CA LEU A 46 -8.09 6.55 3.98
C LEU A 46 -8.95 7.62 3.27
N ALA A 47 -9.75 8.37 4.03
CA ALA A 47 -10.55 9.47 3.47
C ALA A 47 -9.66 10.55 2.84
N ALA A 48 -8.57 10.93 3.53
CA ALA A 48 -7.59 11.88 3.00
C ALA A 48 -6.89 11.34 1.74
N ALA A 49 -6.45 10.08 1.76
CA ALA A 49 -5.84 9.39 0.62
C ALA A 49 -6.75 9.36 -0.62
N LYS A 50 -8.04 9.08 -0.42
CA LYS A 50 -9.04 9.10 -1.49
C LYS A 50 -9.22 10.50 -2.06
N ALA A 51 -9.40 11.51 -1.21
CA ALA A 51 -9.57 12.89 -1.65
C ALA A 51 -8.35 13.41 -2.43
N GLN A 52 -7.14 13.08 -1.98
CA GLN A 52 -5.92 13.44 -2.69
C GLN A 52 -5.84 12.74 -4.06
N ALA A 53 -6.03 11.42 -4.10
CA ALA A 53 -5.96 10.63 -5.32
C ALA A 53 -6.98 11.10 -6.38
N GLU A 54 -8.19 11.46 -5.96
CA GLU A 54 -9.22 11.99 -6.84
C GLU A 54 -8.91 13.42 -7.30
N GLY A 55 -8.54 14.32 -6.38
CA GLY A 55 -8.26 15.72 -6.70
C GLY A 55 -7.05 15.92 -7.61
N GLU A 56 -6.00 15.12 -7.41
CA GLU A 56 -4.78 15.13 -8.23
C GLU A 56 -4.82 14.14 -9.40
N GLN A 57 -5.84 13.26 -9.46
CA GLN A 57 -6.05 12.25 -10.49
C GLN A 57 -4.83 11.37 -10.78
N PHE A 58 -4.05 11.00 -9.75
CA PHE A 58 -2.84 10.19 -9.92
C PHE A 58 -3.03 8.70 -9.61
N ALA A 59 -4.11 8.30 -8.93
CA ALA A 59 -4.32 6.91 -8.51
C ALA A 59 -5.78 6.50 -8.44
N VAL A 60 -6.02 5.19 -8.53
CA VAL A 60 -7.34 4.55 -8.43
C VAL A 60 -7.28 3.35 -7.46
N ASP A 61 -8.46 2.84 -7.08
CA ASP A 61 -8.61 1.71 -6.15
C ASP A 61 -7.87 1.96 -4.83
N VAL A 62 -8.14 3.11 -4.21
CA VAL A 62 -7.58 3.48 -2.90
C VAL A 62 -8.37 2.79 -1.79
N TYR A 63 -7.74 1.85 -1.07
CA TYR A 63 -8.38 1.12 0.01
C TYR A 63 -7.41 0.70 1.12
N ALA A 64 -7.96 0.47 2.32
CA ALA A 64 -7.24 -0.11 3.45
C ALA A 64 -7.35 -1.64 3.45
N PHE A 65 -6.28 -2.33 3.84
CA PHE A 65 -6.24 -3.79 3.96
C PHE A 65 -5.55 -4.23 5.24
N ASP A 66 -5.84 -5.44 5.70
CA ASP A 66 -5.25 -6.00 6.92
C ASP A 66 -3.95 -6.73 6.64
N LEU A 67 -2.98 -6.55 7.53
CA LEU A 67 -1.68 -7.23 7.51
C LEU A 67 -1.26 -7.66 8.93
N ARG A 68 -0.22 -8.47 9.00
CA ARG A 68 0.44 -8.87 10.26
C ARG A 68 1.93 -8.61 10.15
N VAL A 69 2.59 -8.49 11.29
CA VAL A 69 4.05 -8.53 11.35
C VAL A 69 4.46 -9.93 11.79
N VAL A 70 5.29 -10.59 10.99
CA VAL A 70 5.85 -11.92 11.26
C VAL A 70 7.35 -11.85 10.98
N ASP A 71 8.19 -12.19 11.96
CA ASP A 71 9.65 -12.09 11.84
C ASP A 71 10.11 -10.73 11.30
N GLU A 72 9.56 -9.65 11.87
CA GLU A 72 9.78 -8.25 11.48
C GLU A 72 9.29 -7.87 10.06
N GLN A 73 8.77 -8.83 9.29
CA GLN A 73 8.23 -8.61 7.95
C GLN A 73 6.75 -8.29 7.96
N ARG A 74 6.35 -7.34 7.12
CA ARG A 74 4.95 -6.94 6.93
C ARG A 74 4.28 -7.88 5.93
N VAL A 75 3.41 -8.73 6.43
CA VAL A 75 2.75 -9.77 5.63
C VAL A 75 1.27 -9.47 5.47
N PRO A 76 0.79 -9.12 4.27
CA PRO A 76 -0.64 -8.97 4.02
C PRO A 76 -1.42 -10.25 4.34
N VAL A 77 -2.62 -10.10 4.92
CA VAL A 77 -3.46 -11.24 5.31
C VAL A 77 -4.01 -11.96 4.07
N LYS A 78 -4.39 -11.20 3.05
CA LYS A 78 -5.02 -11.71 1.82
C LYS A 78 -3.99 -11.86 0.70
N THR A 79 -4.16 -12.89 -0.13
CA THR A 79 -3.25 -13.21 -1.25
C THR A 79 -3.17 -12.09 -2.29
N ARG A 80 -4.28 -11.38 -2.56
CA ARG A 80 -4.30 -10.25 -3.50
C ARG A 80 -3.25 -9.21 -3.12
N GLU A 81 -3.23 -8.78 -1.86
CA GLU A 81 -2.30 -7.77 -1.38
C GLU A 81 -0.86 -8.29 -1.29
N ARG A 82 -0.65 -9.60 -1.06
CA ARG A 82 0.69 -10.21 -1.19
C ARG A 82 1.24 -10.09 -2.61
N ILE A 83 0.41 -10.40 -3.61
CA ILE A 83 0.79 -10.24 -5.02
C ILE A 83 1.02 -8.76 -5.34
N ARG A 84 0.17 -7.85 -4.85
CA ARG A 84 0.34 -6.39 -5.07
C ARG A 84 1.61 -5.83 -4.41
N ALA A 85 2.02 -6.35 -3.26
CA ALA A 85 3.21 -5.91 -2.55
C ALA A 85 4.52 -6.44 -3.16
N LEU A 86 4.48 -7.60 -3.81
CA LEU A 86 5.63 -8.21 -4.47
C LEU A 86 5.64 -7.85 -5.95
N GLY A 87 4.63 -8.27 -6.70
CA GLY A 87 4.56 -8.10 -8.16
C GLY A 87 4.05 -9.38 -8.84
N PRO A 88 4.25 -9.50 -10.16
CA PRO A 88 3.76 -10.64 -10.93
C PRO A 88 4.32 -11.98 -10.43
N THR A 89 3.48 -13.02 -10.45
CA THR A 89 3.83 -14.38 -10.01
C THR A 89 4.43 -15.26 -11.12
N VAL A 90 4.28 -14.86 -12.39
CA VAL A 90 4.76 -15.62 -13.57
C VAL A 90 6.13 -15.11 -14.07
N ARG A 91 6.44 -13.83 -13.84
CA ARG A 91 7.71 -13.18 -14.21
C ARG A 91 8.28 -12.45 -13.00
N ILE A 92 8.75 -13.23 -12.03
CA ILE A 92 9.21 -12.70 -10.74
C ILE A 92 10.41 -11.76 -10.86
N ASP A 93 11.15 -11.86 -11.97
CA ASP A 93 12.25 -10.98 -12.39
C ASP A 93 11.79 -9.56 -12.73
N LEU A 94 10.49 -9.34 -12.92
CA LEU A 94 9.90 -8.04 -13.23
C LEU A 94 9.15 -7.39 -12.05
N GLY A 95 9.05 -8.08 -10.90
CA GLY A 95 8.37 -7.57 -9.72
C GLY A 95 9.30 -6.82 -8.75
N LYS A 96 8.73 -6.22 -7.70
CA LYS A 96 9.49 -5.58 -6.61
C LYS A 96 10.37 -6.56 -5.85
N GLN A 97 10.04 -7.86 -5.91
CA GLN A 97 10.89 -8.92 -5.39
C GLN A 97 12.21 -9.11 -6.16
N ALA A 98 12.34 -8.56 -7.37
CA ALA A 98 13.58 -8.64 -8.16
C ALA A 98 14.60 -7.55 -7.78
N ALA A 99 14.15 -6.44 -7.21
CA ALA A 99 14.98 -5.30 -6.83
C ALA A 99 15.43 -5.34 -5.35
N ALA A 100 15.50 -6.54 -4.76
CA ALA A 100 15.92 -6.77 -3.38
C ALA A 100 17.44 -6.64 -3.21
#